data_AF-A0A3C1K3J5-F1
#
_entry.id   AF-A0A3C1K3J5-F1
#
_cell.length_a   1.000
_cell.length_b   1.000
_cell.length_c   1.000
_cell.angle_alpha   90.00
_cell.angle_beta   90.00
_cell.angle_gamma   90.00
#
_symmetry.space_group_name_H-M   'P 1'
#
loop_
_entity.id
_entity.type
_entity.pdbx_description
1 polymer ?
#
loop_
_entity_poly.entity_id
_entity_poly.type
_entity_poly.pdbx_seq_one_letter_code
_entity_poly.pdbx_strand_id
1 'polypeptide(L)'
;MESQLLNNIIQKLQAIGFKINWTLLKIGYEGQDFLPKLISSNAISQYTECLVETMESDYELIVQLISPEDEMEFCEILEKLARDENVEQSIQQRKLRVYVVLEALETLPNDYFNGLLELTDTWVSLGLPDDCPHVVQGRNNTYTPQEYYTQDVFNSLLEKNKQWVRDEIEYIKSLEK
;
A
#
# COMPACT_ATOMS: atom_id res chain seq x y z
N MET A 1 9.70 -25.73 -6.73
CA MET A 1 8.55 -24.91 -7.14
C MET A 1 8.33 -23.84 -6.08
N GLU A 2 9.39 -23.07 -5.81
CA GLU A 2 9.53 -22.16 -4.66
C GLU A 2 9.90 -20.74 -5.13
N SER A 3 9.69 -20.44 -6.43
CA SER A 3 10.18 -19.23 -7.10
C SER A 3 9.08 -18.22 -7.48
N GLN A 4 7.84 -18.41 -7.05
CA GLN A 4 6.72 -17.48 -7.31
C GLN A 4 6.25 -16.73 -6.05
N LEU A 5 6.99 -16.86 -4.94
CA LEU A 5 6.63 -16.32 -3.62
C LEU A 5 7.22 -14.93 -3.30
N LEU A 6 7.91 -14.27 -4.25
CA LEU A 6 8.49 -12.95 -4.02
C LEU A 6 7.78 -11.88 -4.88
N ASN A 7 7.15 -10.92 -4.18
CA ASN A 7 6.55 -9.67 -4.68
C ASN A 7 5.07 -9.70 -5.08
N ASN A 8 4.21 -10.40 -4.34
CA ASN A 8 2.78 -10.07 -4.37
C ASN A 8 2.44 -9.15 -3.18
N ILE A 9 2.22 -7.86 -3.47
CA ILE A 9 1.72 -6.85 -2.52
C ILE A 9 0.55 -7.37 -1.67
N ILE A 10 -0.35 -8.16 -2.25
CA ILE A 10 -1.51 -8.73 -1.53
C ILE A 10 -1.03 -9.63 -0.37
N GLN A 11 -0.02 -10.47 -0.61
CA GLN A 11 0.55 -11.33 0.44
C GLN A 11 1.25 -10.52 1.52
N LYS A 12 1.96 -9.45 1.16
CA LYS A 12 2.60 -8.55 2.15
C LYS A 12 1.53 -7.87 3.03
N LEU A 13 0.45 -7.37 2.43
CA LEU A 13 -0.68 -6.80 3.17
C LEU A 13 -1.33 -7.82 4.11
N GLN A 14 -1.54 -9.06 3.66
CA GLN A 14 -2.04 -10.16 4.49
C GLN A 14 -1.09 -10.50 5.63
N ALA A 15 0.22 -10.54 5.38
CA ALA A 15 1.23 -10.87 6.39
C ALA A 15 1.30 -9.84 7.53
N ILE A 16 1.03 -8.56 7.23
CA ILE A 16 0.89 -7.48 8.21
C ILE A 16 -0.42 -7.62 9.02
N GLY A 17 -1.37 -8.39 8.48
CA GLY A 17 -2.65 -8.72 9.11
C GLY A 17 -3.79 -7.82 8.68
N PHE A 18 -3.69 -7.16 7.51
CA PHE A 18 -4.83 -6.45 6.92
C PHE A 18 -5.78 -7.42 6.22
N LYS A 19 -7.08 -7.15 6.33
CA LYS A 19 -8.08 -7.85 5.52
C LYS A 19 -7.98 -7.36 4.07
N ILE A 20 -8.05 -8.29 3.12
CA ILE A 20 -8.10 -7.99 1.69
C ILE A 20 -9.56 -7.99 1.26
N ASN A 21 -9.97 -6.92 0.59
CA ASN A 21 -11.32 -6.72 0.08
C ASN A 21 -11.24 -6.18 -1.36
N TRP A 22 -12.31 -6.33 -2.13
CA TRP A 22 -12.38 -5.96 -3.53
C TRP A 22 -12.16 -4.46 -3.75
N THR A 23 -12.58 -3.62 -2.82
CA THR A 23 -12.35 -2.17 -2.82
C THR A 23 -10.86 -1.84 -2.76
N LEU A 24 -10.09 -2.51 -1.88
CA LEU A 24 -8.64 -2.37 -1.81
C LEU A 24 -7.97 -2.83 -3.11
N LEU A 25 -8.39 -3.98 -3.63
CA LEU A 25 -7.83 -4.53 -4.87
C LEU A 25 -8.08 -3.59 -6.04
N LYS A 26 -9.28 -3.01 -6.11
CA LYS A 26 -9.66 -2.01 -7.10
C LYS A 26 -8.79 -0.76 -7.04
N ILE A 27 -8.68 -0.15 -5.86
CA ILE A 27 -7.84 1.05 -5.67
C ILE A 27 -6.39 0.74 -6.03
N GLY A 28 -5.89 -0.43 -5.61
CA GLY A 28 -4.54 -0.87 -5.95
C GLY A 28 -4.32 -1.11 -7.44
N TYR A 29 -5.34 -1.57 -8.17
CA TYR A 29 -5.28 -1.84 -9.61
C TYR A 29 -5.40 -0.57 -10.47
N GLU A 30 -6.35 0.29 -10.13
CA GLU A 30 -6.63 1.51 -10.89
C GLU A 30 -5.66 2.64 -10.53
N GLY A 31 -5.12 2.62 -9.30
CA GLY A 31 -4.53 3.79 -8.65
C GLY A 31 -5.62 4.76 -8.18
N GLN A 32 -5.27 5.66 -7.26
CA GLN A 32 -6.20 6.69 -6.79
C GLN A 32 -5.46 7.87 -6.17
N ASP A 33 -5.82 9.09 -6.56
CA ASP A 33 -5.19 10.32 -6.09
C ASP A 33 -3.67 10.29 -6.28
N PHE A 34 -2.91 10.18 -5.19
CA PHE A 34 -1.44 10.09 -5.17
C PHE A 34 -0.92 8.65 -5.10
N LEU A 35 -1.79 7.65 -4.99
CA LEU A 35 -1.40 6.24 -5.04
C LEU A 35 -1.29 5.80 -6.51
N PRO A 36 -0.12 5.29 -6.93
CA PRO A 36 0.03 4.72 -8.25
C PRO A 36 -0.73 3.38 -8.37
N LYS A 37 -0.75 2.81 -9.57
CA LYS A 37 -1.16 1.40 -9.77
C LYS A 37 -0.14 0.49 -9.08
N LEU A 38 -0.54 -0.17 -8.01
CA LEU A 38 0.30 -1.01 -7.17
C LEU A 38 0.04 -2.51 -7.36
N ILE A 39 -1.16 -2.89 -7.79
CA ILE A 39 -1.60 -4.28 -7.93
C ILE A 39 -1.89 -4.54 -9.40
N SER A 40 -1.30 -5.60 -9.98
CA SER A 40 -1.61 -6.00 -11.36
C SER A 40 -2.87 -6.87 -11.41
N SER A 41 -3.50 -6.96 -12.58
CA SER A 41 -4.61 -7.91 -12.80
C SER A 41 -4.16 -9.34 -12.50
N ASN A 42 -2.96 -9.73 -12.94
CA ASN A 42 -2.38 -11.05 -12.64
C ASN A 42 -2.26 -11.32 -11.13
N ALA A 43 -1.87 -10.32 -10.32
CA ALA A 43 -1.79 -10.49 -8.87
C ALA A 43 -3.19 -10.71 -8.25
N ILE A 44 -4.22 -10.02 -8.76
CA ILE A 44 -5.62 -10.21 -8.37
C ILE A 44 -6.13 -11.59 -8.80
N SER A 45 -5.84 -12.03 -10.04
CA SER A 45 -6.23 -13.34 -10.54
C SER A 45 -5.64 -14.47 -9.68
N GLN A 46 -4.34 -14.38 -9.34
CA GLN A 46 -3.68 -15.34 -8.45
C GLN A 46 -4.27 -15.35 -7.04
N TYR A 47 -4.55 -14.17 -6.48
CA TYR A 47 -5.23 -14.08 -5.20
C TYR A 47 -6.63 -14.74 -5.27
N THR A 48 -7.32 -14.52 -6.38
CA THR A 48 -8.67 -15.04 -6.61
C THR A 48 -8.68 -16.56 -6.76
N GLU A 49 -7.71 -17.15 -7.46
CA GLU A 49 -7.51 -18.60 -7.53
C GLU A 49 -7.43 -19.21 -6.12
N CYS A 50 -6.54 -18.68 -5.28
CA CYS A 50 -6.40 -19.14 -3.89
C CYS A 50 -7.67 -18.92 -3.05
N LEU A 51 -8.39 -17.82 -3.27
CA LEU A 51 -9.62 -17.51 -2.53
C LEU A 51 -10.72 -18.53 -2.86
N VAL A 52 -10.97 -18.79 -4.15
CA VAL A 52 -12.05 -19.67 -4.61
C VAL A 52 -11.85 -21.11 -4.12
N GLU A 53 -10.61 -21.59 -4.00
CA GLU A 53 -10.32 -22.92 -3.41
C GLU A 53 -10.84 -23.09 -1.98
N THR A 54 -11.10 -21.99 -1.26
CA THR A 54 -11.58 -21.98 0.13
C THR A 54 -13.07 -21.65 0.27
N MET A 55 -13.74 -21.29 -0.83
CA MET A 55 -15.15 -20.87 -0.82
C MET A 55 -16.10 -22.06 -1.02
N GLU A 56 -17.21 -22.08 -0.28
CA GLU A 56 -18.26 -23.10 -0.44
C GLU A 56 -19.38 -22.65 -1.41
N SER A 57 -19.62 -21.34 -1.56
CA SER A 57 -20.66 -20.72 -2.40
C SER A 57 -20.25 -19.32 -2.87
N ASP A 58 -21.07 -18.71 -3.74
CA ASP A 58 -20.99 -17.30 -4.16
C ASP A 58 -19.69 -16.92 -4.90
N TYR A 59 -19.09 -17.88 -5.59
CA TYR A 59 -17.82 -17.70 -6.31
C TYR A 59 -17.99 -17.42 -7.82
N GLU A 60 -19.22 -17.47 -8.36
CA GLU A 60 -19.46 -17.43 -9.81
C GLU A 60 -19.05 -16.13 -10.49
N LEU A 61 -19.19 -14.99 -9.79
CA LEU A 61 -18.69 -13.71 -10.27
C LEU A 61 -17.18 -13.58 -10.03
N ILE A 62 -16.71 -14.05 -8.88
CA ILE A 62 -15.32 -13.95 -8.44
C ILE A 62 -14.39 -14.72 -9.39
N VAL A 63 -14.76 -15.95 -9.76
CA VAL A 63 -13.96 -16.82 -10.63
C VAL A 63 -13.69 -16.20 -12.01
N GLN A 64 -14.52 -15.26 -12.47
CA GLN A 64 -14.32 -14.56 -13.74
C GLN A 64 -13.08 -13.64 -13.72
N LEU A 65 -12.61 -13.20 -12.54
CA LEU A 65 -11.35 -12.46 -12.41
C LEU A 65 -10.09 -13.31 -12.67
N ILE A 66 -10.21 -14.64 -12.68
CA ILE A 66 -9.07 -15.55 -12.93
C ILE A 66 -8.66 -15.50 -14.40
N SER A 67 -9.64 -15.47 -15.30
CA SER A 67 -9.43 -15.50 -16.75
C SER A 67 -10.49 -14.64 -17.46
N PRO A 68 -10.45 -13.31 -17.31
CA PRO A 68 -11.35 -12.42 -18.03
C PRO A 68 -11.09 -12.49 -19.54
N GLU A 69 -12.11 -12.25 -20.36
CA GLU A 69 -12.04 -12.15 -21.81
C GLU A 69 -11.15 -10.99 -22.24
N ASP A 70 -11.28 -9.84 -21.57
CA ASP A 70 -10.47 -8.65 -21.79
C ASP A 70 -10.33 -7.76 -20.53
N GLU A 71 -9.60 -6.65 -20.66
CA GLU A 71 -9.38 -5.68 -19.57
C GLU A 71 -10.67 -4.97 -19.15
N MET A 72 -11.62 -4.77 -20.07
CA MET A 72 -12.89 -4.10 -19.78
C MET A 72 -13.75 -4.97 -18.87
N GLU A 73 -13.90 -6.24 -19.21
CA GLU A 73 -14.61 -7.20 -18.39
C GLU A 73 -13.99 -7.32 -16.99
N PHE A 74 -12.64 -7.39 -16.91
CA PHE A 74 -11.93 -7.42 -15.62
C PHE A 74 -12.30 -6.21 -14.75
N CYS A 75 -12.29 -5.01 -15.33
CA CYS A 75 -12.64 -3.78 -14.61
C CYS A 75 -14.10 -3.77 -14.18
N GLU A 76 -15.03 -4.20 -15.03
CA GLU A 76 -16.46 -4.26 -14.71
C GLU A 76 -16.76 -5.23 -13.56
N ILE A 77 -16.14 -6.42 -13.57
CA ILE A 77 -16.27 -7.40 -12.49
C ILE A 77 -15.70 -6.83 -11.19
N LEU A 78 -14.49 -6.27 -11.22
CA LEU A 78 -13.83 -5.73 -10.03
C LEU A 78 -14.59 -4.54 -9.44
N GLU A 79 -15.12 -3.65 -10.28
CA GLU A 79 -15.99 -2.54 -9.87
C GLU A 79 -17.28 -3.04 -9.24
N LYS A 80 -17.92 -4.07 -9.81
CA LYS A 80 -19.14 -4.67 -9.24
C LYS A 80 -18.87 -5.26 -7.86
N LEU A 81 -17.79 -6.05 -7.73
CA LEU A 81 -17.40 -6.66 -6.45
C LEU A 81 -17.08 -5.59 -5.40
N ALA A 82 -16.34 -4.54 -5.75
CA ALA A 82 -16.02 -3.45 -4.84
C ALA A 82 -17.26 -2.64 -4.42
N ARG A 83 -18.22 -2.43 -5.33
CA ARG A 83 -19.46 -1.70 -5.03
C ARG A 83 -20.36 -2.42 -4.04
N ASP A 84 -20.36 -3.74 -4.08
CA ASP A 84 -21.17 -4.58 -3.18
C ASP A 84 -20.56 -4.68 -1.76
N GLU A 85 -19.34 -4.15 -1.56
CA GLU A 85 -18.70 -4.07 -0.25
C GLU A 85 -19.10 -2.81 0.52
N ASN A 86 -19.47 -3.00 1.79
CA ASN A 86 -19.66 -1.90 2.72
C ASN A 86 -18.37 -1.65 3.53
N VAL A 87 -17.33 -1.16 2.84
CA VAL A 87 -16.04 -0.82 3.46
C VAL A 87 -15.68 0.65 3.22
N GLU A 88 -14.97 1.25 4.16
CA GLU A 88 -14.52 2.62 4.02
C GLU A 88 -13.34 2.70 3.06
N GLN A 89 -13.50 3.42 1.94
CA GLN A 89 -12.46 3.58 0.91
C GLN A 89 -11.19 4.24 1.48
N SER A 90 -11.34 5.23 2.38
CA SER A 90 -10.22 5.93 3.01
C SER A 90 -9.28 4.95 3.73
N ILE A 91 -9.83 3.94 4.41
CA ILE A 91 -9.05 2.91 5.10
C ILE A 91 -8.31 2.02 4.11
N GLN A 92 -8.91 1.72 2.95
CA GLN A 92 -8.27 0.90 1.92
C GLN A 92 -7.08 1.64 1.28
N GLN A 93 -7.22 2.94 1.00
CA GLN A 93 -6.12 3.79 0.55
C GLN A 93 -4.98 3.82 1.58
N ARG A 94 -5.31 3.95 2.88
CA ARG A 94 -4.32 3.99 3.96
C ARG A 94 -3.52 2.69 4.07
N LYS A 95 -4.13 1.53 3.86
CA LYS A 95 -3.42 0.24 3.79
C LYS A 95 -2.38 0.20 2.66
N LEU A 96 -2.75 0.68 1.46
CA LEU A 96 -1.83 0.75 0.32
C LEU A 96 -0.68 1.74 0.59
N ARG A 97 -0.98 2.86 1.25
CA ARG A 97 0.03 3.82 1.69
C ARG A 97 1.00 3.22 2.70
N VAL A 98 0.51 2.46 3.68
CA VAL A 98 1.35 1.70 4.63
C VAL A 98 2.31 0.79 3.87
N TYR A 99 1.82 0.07 2.86
CA TYR A 99 2.67 -0.77 2.02
C TYR A 99 3.77 0.04 1.33
N VAL A 100 3.45 1.14 0.65
CA VAL A 100 4.44 1.98 -0.05
C VAL A 100 5.52 2.47 0.92
N VAL A 101 5.14 2.96 2.09
CA VAL A 101 6.08 3.47 3.09
C VAL A 101 6.93 2.33 3.67
N LEU A 102 6.34 1.17 3.93
CA LEU A 102 7.07 0.01 4.43
C LEU A 102 8.12 -0.47 3.41
N GLU A 103 7.75 -0.61 2.13
CA GLU A 103 8.69 -0.98 1.06
C GLU A 103 9.84 0.02 0.95
N ALA A 104 9.54 1.32 1.05
CA ALA A 104 10.56 2.35 1.04
C ALA A 104 11.53 2.16 2.22
N LEU A 105 11.01 1.98 3.44
CA LEU A 105 11.82 1.77 4.66
C LEU A 105 12.71 0.52 4.59
N GLU A 106 12.25 -0.56 3.95
CA GLU A 106 13.02 -1.80 3.77
C GLU A 106 14.15 -1.67 2.74
N THR A 107 14.03 -0.72 1.81
CA THR A 107 14.95 -0.52 0.69
C THR A 107 15.80 0.74 0.80
N LEU A 108 15.68 1.48 1.92
CA LEU A 108 16.42 2.72 2.12
C LEU A 108 17.94 2.53 2.02
N PRO A 109 18.65 3.47 1.35
CA PRO A 109 20.10 3.54 1.43
C PRO A 109 20.58 3.71 2.87
N ASN A 110 21.73 3.10 3.18
CA ASN A 110 22.34 3.21 4.51
C ASN A 110 22.98 4.59 4.76
N ASP A 111 23.26 5.37 3.71
CA ASP A 111 23.81 6.71 3.86
C ASP A 111 22.69 7.73 4.13
N TYR A 112 22.92 8.62 5.10
CA TYR A 112 21.91 9.56 5.57
C TYR A 112 21.42 10.53 4.48
N PHE A 113 22.26 10.85 3.49
CA PHE A 113 21.91 11.83 2.47
C PHE A 113 20.89 11.25 1.50
N ASN A 114 21.23 10.13 0.86
CA ASN A 114 20.31 9.45 -0.05
C ASN A 114 19.11 8.88 0.71
N GLY A 115 19.28 8.38 1.93
CA GLY A 115 18.18 7.92 2.77
C GLY A 115 17.16 9.02 3.07
N LEU A 116 17.60 10.26 3.32
CA LEU A 116 16.70 11.40 3.49
C LEU A 116 16.00 11.81 2.20
N LEU A 117 16.69 11.75 1.05
CA LEU A 117 16.10 12.04 -0.25
C LEU A 117 15.01 11.03 -0.60
N GLU A 118 15.30 9.73 -0.51
CA GLU A 118 14.34 8.65 -0.81
C GLU A 118 13.11 8.71 0.10
N LEU A 119 13.28 8.95 1.41
CA LEU A 119 12.14 9.16 2.32
C LEU A 119 11.31 10.39 1.92
N THR A 120 11.98 11.49 1.55
CA THR A 120 11.30 12.71 1.12
C THR A 120 10.51 12.46 -0.16
N ASP A 121 11.13 11.86 -1.17
CA ASP A 121 10.52 11.58 -2.46
C ASP A 121 9.35 10.60 -2.32
N THR A 122 9.47 9.60 -1.45
CA THR A 122 8.37 8.67 -1.11
C THR A 122 7.14 9.46 -0.63
N TRP A 123 7.30 10.31 0.38
CA TRP A 123 6.17 11.07 0.93
C TRP A 123 5.65 12.17 0.00
N VAL A 124 6.52 12.78 -0.79
CA VAL A 124 6.15 13.71 -1.86
C VAL A 124 5.29 13.01 -2.90
N SER A 125 5.66 11.81 -3.32
CA SER A 125 4.89 11.01 -4.29
C SER A 125 3.50 10.66 -3.77
N LEU A 126 3.36 10.47 -2.46
CA LEU A 126 2.10 10.21 -1.76
C LEU A 126 1.27 11.47 -1.47
N GLY A 127 1.65 12.63 -2.01
CA GLY A 127 0.91 13.88 -1.87
C GLY A 127 1.07 14.59 -0.53
N LEU A 128 1.94 14.07 0.34
CA LEU A 128 2.22 14.59 1.68
C LEU A 128 0.94 14.80 2.53
N PRO A 129 0.24 13.71 2.89
CA PRO A 129 -1.00 13.77 3.65
C PRO A 129 -0.77 14.39 5.04
N ASP A 130 -1.83 14.87 5.68
CA ASP A 130 -1.75 15.58 6.97
C ASP A 130 -1.15 14.73 8.10
N ASP A 131 -1.28 13.41 8.01
CA ASP A 131 -0.73 12.43 8.95
C ASP A 131 0.69 11.97 8.61
N CYS A 132 1.34 12.60 7.62
CA CYS A 132 2.73 12.33 7.26
C CYS A 132 3.68 12.62 8.44
N PRO A 133 4.47 11.63 8.91
CA PRO A 133 5.42 11.81 10.02
C PRO A 133 6.72 12.52 9.57
N HIS A 134 6.92 12.68 8.27
CA HIS A 134 8.15 13.16 7.67
C HIS A 134 8.19 14.69 7.61
N VAL A 135 9.35 15.26 7.94
CA VAL A 135 9.58 16.70 7.85
C VAL A 135 10.35 16.97 6.58
N VAL A 136 9.77 17.72 5.63
CA VAL A 136 10.44 18.09 4.38
C VAL A 136 11.16 19.42 4.57
N GLN A 137 12.45 19.49 4.22
CA GLN A 137 13.23 20.72 4.31
C GLN A 137 12.54 21.88 3.56
N GLY A 138 12.39 23.04 4.22
CA GLY A 138 11.81 24.23 3.61
C GLY A 138 10.28 24.20 3.50
N ARG A 139 9.62 23.13 3.95
CA ARG A 139 8.16 23.04 4.04
C ARG A 139 7.70 23.28 5.47
N ASN A 140 7.14 24.46 5.72
CA ASN A 140 6.69 24.88 7.06
C ASN A 140 7.79 24.88 8.14
N ASN A 141 9.06 24.96 7.71
CA ASN A 141 10.24 25.06 8.58
C ASN A 141 11.33 25.88 7.90
N THR A 142 12.36 26.26 8.66
CA THR A 142 13.49 27.07 8.19
C THR A 142 14.79 26.29 8.11
N TYR A 143 14.74 24.96 8.00
CA TYR A 143 15.95 24.13 7.96
C TYR A 143 16.83 24.48 6.76
N THR A 144 18.09 24.80 7.02
CA THR A 144 19.13 24.87 6.00
C THR A 144 19.56 23.46 5.59
N PRO A 145 20.21 23.29 4.41
CA PRO A 145 20.69 21.98 4.01
C PRO A 145 21.67 21.37 5.01
N GLN A 146 22.51 22.21 5.65
CA GLN A 146 23.50 21.75 6.62
C GLN A 146 22.86 21.23 7.92
N GLU A 147 21.71 21.81 8.31
CA GLU A 147 20.95 21.35 9.48
C GLU A 147 20.14 20.09 9.16
N TYR A 148 19.61 19.98 7.94
CA TYR A 148 18.74 18.88 7.54
C TYR A 148 19.50 17.60 7.18
N TYR A 149 20.53 17.69 6.34
CA TYR A 149 21.26 16.53 5.84
C TYR A 149 22.32 16.06 6.85
N THR A 150 21.87 15.48 7.96
CA THR A 150 22.70 14.93 9.02
C THR A 150 22.24 13.52 9.39
N GLN A 151 23.16 12.72 9.98
CA GLN A 151 22.84 11.39 10.47
C GLN A 151 21.74 11.41 11.55
N ASP A 152 21.77 12.41 12.44
CA ASP A 152 20.80 12.52 13.54
C ASP A 152 19.38 12.80 13.02
N VAL A 153 19.25 13.69 12.02
CA VAL A 153 17.95 13.96 11.38
C VAL A 153 17.46 12.72 10.64
N PHE A 154 18.33 12.03 9.90
CA PHE A 154 17.97 10.77 9.24
C PHE A 154 17.47 9.73 10.23
N ASN A 155 18.23 9.44 11.29
CA ASN A 155 17.84 8.47 12.31
C ASN A 155 16.50 8.86 12.97
N SER A 156 16.31 10.14 13.30
CA SER A 156 15.07 10.63 13.88
C SER A 156 13.88 10.45 12.93
N LEU A 157 14.00 10.82 11.66
CA LEU A 157 12.92 10.69 10.69
C LEU A 157 12.64 9.22 10.37
N LEU A 158 13.67 8.39 10.29
CA LEU A 158 13.54 6.94 10.13
C LEU A 158 12.70 6.34 11.26
N GLU A 159 13.00 6.66 12.51
CA GLU A 159 12.24 6.15 13.66
C GLU A 159 10.80 6.69 13.71
N LYS A 160 10.56 7.96 13.36
CA LYS A 160 9.20 8.50 13.25
C LYS A 160 8.38 7.77 12.19
N ASN A 161 8.97 7.47 11.03
CA ASN A 161 8.31 6.73 9.96
C ASN A 161 8.00 5.29 10.37
N LYS A 162 8.94 4.59 10.99
CA LYS A 162 8.70 3.25 11.53
C LYS A 162 7.60 3.25 12.59
N GLN A 163 7.59 4.26 13.46
CA GLN A 163 6.55 4.38 14.48
C GLN A 163 5.18 4.63 13.84
N TRP A 164 5.10 5.55 12.88
CA TRP A 164 3.87 5.79 12.12
C TRP A 164 3.35 4.52 11.45
N VAL A 165 4.21 3.73 10.80
CA VAL A 165 3.80 2.46 10.18
C VAL A 165 3.20 1.51 11.23
N ARG A 166 3.85 1.35 12.39
CA ARG A 166 3.35 0.49 13.48
C ARG A 166 1.98 0.96 13.97
N ASP A 167 1.86 2.24 14.29
CA ASP A 167 0.63 2.84 14.82
C ASP A 167 -0.52 2.74 13.81
N GLU A 168 -0.23 3.00 12.54
CA GLU A 168 -1.21 2.94 11.44
C GLU A 168 -1.72 1.51 11.21
N ILE A 169 -0.81 0.52 11.26
CA ILE A 169 -1.17 -0.90 11.17
C ILE A 169 -2.08 -1.29 12.34
N GLU A 170 -1.71 -0.95 13.57
CA GLU A 170 -2.49 -1.28 14.76
C GLU A 170 -3.87 -0.60 14.74
N TYR A 171 -3.92 0.67 14.34
CA TYR A 171 -5.15 1.43 14.20
C TYR A 171 -6.09 0.77 13.18
N ILE A 172 -5.62 0.51 11.96
CA ILE A 172 -6.45 -0.11 10.91
C ILE A 172 -6.93 -1.49 11.37
N LYS A 173 -6.05 -2.33 11.92
CA LYS A 173 -6.44 -3.65 12.45
C LYS A 173 -7.48 -3.57 13.56
N SER A 174 -7.50 -2.48 14.32
CA SER A 174 -8.52 -2.25 15.36
C SER A 174 -9.91 -1.95 14.78
N LEU A 175 -9.98 -1.35 13.60
CA LEU A 175 -11.24 -1.08 12.88
C LEU A 175 -11.81 -2.33 12.20
N GLU A 176 -10.94 -3.29 11.90
CA GLU A 176 -11.29 -4.52 11.17
C GLU A 176 -11.65 -5.71 12.07
N LYS A 177 -11.72 -5.52 13.40
CA LYS A 177 -12.01 -6.60 14.35
C LYS A 177 -13.39 -7.22 14.17
#